data_AF-A0A428YCR7-F1
#
_entry.id   AF-A0A428YCR7-F1
#
_cell.length_a   1.000
_cell.length_b   1.000
_cell.length_c   1.000
_cell.angle_alpha   90.00
_cell.angle_beta   90.00
_cell.angle_gamma   90.00
#
_symmetry.space_group_name_H-M   'P 1'
#
loop_
_entity.id
_entity.type
_entity.pdbx_description
1 polymer ?
#
loop_
_entity_poly.entity_id
_entity_poly.type
_entity_poly.pdbx_seq_one_letter_code
_entity_poly.pdbx_strand_id
1 'polypeptide(L)'
;MDVERLTVKYTGVRINHSALAAHHRRGGIAAAVADALIRAAHTVDGAEQELTRLAAAIDHSTASVTRTVTAGPGERAHSLNTLGELQARGSRFDALIAVRAACIDHLKELVRLWQHLPTDGDTPTTT
;
A
#
# COMPACT_ATOMS: atom_id res chain seq x y z
N MET A 1 1.60 3.06 12.20
CA MET A 1 1.70 3.40 10.77
C MET A 1 2.40 4.72 10.66
N ASP A 2 3.35 4.85 9.75
CA ASP A 2 4.14 6.07 9.61
C ASP A 2 4.03 6.58 8.16
N VAL A 3 3.25 7.65 7.98
CA VAL A 3 3.08 8.33 6.68
C VAL A 3 4.45 8.76 6.15
N GLU A 4 5.34 9.22 7.03
CA GLU A 4 6.71 9.61 6.69
C GLU A 4 7.46 8.44 6.05
N ARG A 5 7.38 7.26 6.66
CA ARG A 5 8.03 6.05 6.13
C ARG A 5 7.53 5.71 4.72
N LEU A 6 6.22 5.78 4.47
CA LEU A 6 5.66 5.41 3.16
C LEU A 6 5.96 6.46 2.09
N THR A 7 5.89 7.76 2.42
CA THR A 7 6.29 8.80 1.47
C THR A 7 7.78 8.69 1.16
N VAL A 8 8.65 8.50 2.15
CA VAL A 8 10.09 8.29 1.90
C VAL A 8 10.34 7.05 1.04
N LYS A 9 9.69 5.92 1.33
CA LYS A 9 9.85 4.66 0.59
C LYS A 9 9.47 4.79 -0.89
N TYR A 10 8.41 5.51 -1.21
CA TYR A 10 7.83 5.51 -2.58
C TYR A 10 8.06 6.78 -3.39
N THR A 11 8.38 7.89 -2.72
CA THR A 11 8.56 9.19 -3.37
C THR A 11 9.92 9.82 -3.06
N GLY A 12 10.64 9.31 -2.05
CA GLY A 12 11.88 9.91 -1.55
C GLY A 12 11.66 11.19 -0.75
N VAL A 13 10.41 11.63 -0.59
CA VAL A 13 10.06 12.88 0.11
C VAL A 13 9.69 12.57 1.55
N ARG A 14 10.40 13.23 2.47
CA ARG A 14 10.06 13.22 3.89
C ARG A 14 8.93 14.22 4.15
N ILE A 15 7.77 13.71 4.55
CA ILE A 15 6.63 14.52 5.00
C ILE A 15 6.38 14.19 6.47
N ASN A 16 6.81 15.09 7.34
CA ASN A 16 6.70 14.92 8.79
C ASN A 16 5.25 15.10 9.24
N HIS A 17 4.85 14.35 10.27
CA HIS A 17 3.51 14.48 10.85
C HIS A 17 3.21 15.90 11.38
N SER A 18 4.23 16.60 11.89
CA SER A 18 4.13 17.99 12.32
C SER A 18 3.83 18.96 11.17
N ALA A 19 4.36 18.70 9.97
CA ALA A 19 4.08 19.51 8.78
C ALA A 19 2.64 19.32 8.30
N LEU A 20 2.15 18.07 8.29
CA LEU A 20 0.74 17.77 8.00
C LEU A 20 -0.19 18.48 9.00
N ALA A 21 0.12 18.40 10.31
CA ALA A 21 -0.66 19.05 11.36
C ALA A 21 -0.61 20.59 11.29
N ALA A 22 0.49 21.18 10.79
CA ALA A 22 0.59 22.62 10.58
C ALA A 22 -0.35 23.10 9.46
N HIS A 23 -0.41 22.38 8.34
CA HIS A 23 -1.32 22.70 7.24
C HIS A 23 -2.80 22.44 7.59
N HIS A 24 -3.09 21.45 8.42
CA HIS A 24 -4.43 21.25 8.97
C HIS A 24 -4.97 22.46 9.73
N ARG A 25 -4.13 23.09 10.55
CA ARG A 25 -4.53 24.27 11.34
C ARG A 25 -4.78 25.52 10.49
N ARG A 26 -4.23 25.56 9.27
CA ARG A 26 -4.41 26.67 8.32
C ARG A 26 -5.66 26.52 7.46
N GLY A 27 -6.23 25.31 7.35
CA GLY A 27 -7.42 25.03 6.55
C GLY A 27 -7.16 25.10 5.04
N GLY A 28 -8.25 25.16 4.26
CA GLY A 28 -8.21 25.32 2.81
C GLY A 28 -7.61 24.12 2.05
N ILE A 29 -7.07 24.40 0.85
CA ILE A 29 -6.54 23.38 -0.07
C ILE A 29 -5.41 22.58 0.59
N ALA A 30 -4.55 23.24 1.38
CA ALA A 30 -3.44 22.56 2.04
C ALA A 30 -3.88 21.53 3.09
N ALA A 31 -4.95 21.82 3.85
CA ALA A 31 -5.54 20.85 4.75
C ALA A 31 -6.14 19.66 3.99
N ALA A 32 -6.84 19.92 2.87
CA ALA A 32 -7.42 18.86 2.04
C ALA A 32 -6.34 17.95 1.41
N VAL A 33 -5.20 18.50 1.00
CA VAL A 33 -4.06 17.74 0.48
C VAL A 33 -3.38 16.93 1.59
N ALA A 34 -3.21 17.50 2.79
CA ALA A 34 -2.68 16.77 3.95
C ALA A 34 -3.55 15.54 4.28
N ASP A 35 -4.87 15.73 4.33
CA ASP A 35 -5.86 14.68 4.53
C ASP A 35 -5.79 13.59 3.45
N ALA A 36 -5.69 14.01 2.19
CA ALA A 36 -5.57 13.09 1.06
C ALA A 36 -4.29 12.26 1.13
N LEU A 37 -3.15 12.88 1.49
CA LEU A 37 -1.88 12.20 1.69
C LEU A 37 -1.96 11.15 2.79
N ILE A 38 -2.56 11.48 3.93
CA ILE A 38 -2.76 10.55 5.04
C ILE A 38 -3.59 9.35 4.54
N ARG A 39 -4.75 9.60 3.91
CA ARG A 39 -5.60 8.53 3.36
C ARG A 39 -4.88 7.67 2.33
N ALA A 40 -4.15 8.26 1.40
CA ALA A 40 -3.42 7.53 0.38
C ALA A 40 -2.33 6.64 0.99
N ALA A 41 -1.60 7.14 1.99
CA ALA A 41 -0.64 6.35 2.74
C ALA A 41 -1.31 5.17 3.47
N HIS A 42 -2.46 5.38 4.11
CA HIS A 42 -3.26 4.31 4.71
C HIS A 42 -3.68 3.25 3.67
N THR A 43 -4.12 3.66 2.48
CA THR A 43 -4.54 2.73 1.43
C THR A 43 -3.35 1.90 0.92
N VAL A 44 -2.18 2.52 0.73
CA VAL A 44 -0.96 1.78 0.34
C VAL A 44 -0.59 0.76 1.40
N ASP A 45 -0.56 1.15 2.69
CA ASP A 45 -0.24 0.25 3.80
C ASP A 45 -1.21 -0.94 3.85
N GLY A 46 -2.51 -0.68 3.71
CA GLY A 46 -3.54 -1.71 3.67
C GLY A 46 -3.35 -2.70 2.53
N ALA A 47 -2.98 -2.22 1.34
CA ALA A 47 -2.67 -3.08 0.20
C ALA A 47 -1.41 -3.93 0.44
N GLU A 48 -0.36 -3.37 1.06
CA GLU A 48 0.85 -4.14 1.41
C GLU A 48 0.56 -5.23 2.45
N GLN A 49 -0.25 -4.93 3.46
CA GLN A 49 -0.66 -5.89 4.49
C GLN A 49 -1.47 -7.02 3.87
N GLU A 50 -2.43 -6.72 3.00
CA GLU A 50 -3.25 -7.74 2.34
C GLU A 50 -2.41 -8.63 1.41
N LEU A 51 -1.48 -8.05 0.65
CA LEU A 51 -0.53 -8.83 -0.15
C LEU A 51 0.34 -9.74 0.72
N THR A 52 0.83 -9.24 1.86
CA THR A 52 1.64 -10.05 2.79
C THR A 52 0.84 -11.23 3.33
N ARG A 53 -0.43 -11.01 3.72
CA ARG A 53 -1.32 -12.08 4.19
C ARG A 53 -1.61 -13.10 3.10
N LEU A 54 -1.87 -12.63 1.88
CA LEU A 54 -2.20 -13.51 0.76
C LEU A 54 -0.98 -14.33 0.30
N ALA A 55 0.22 -13.74 0.29
CA ALA A 55 1.47 -14.46 0.02
C ALA A 55 1.67 -15.61 1.02
N ALA A 56 1.51 -15.36 2.32
CA ALA A 56 1.61 -16.41 3.34
C ALA A 56 0.56 -17.52 3.15
N ALA A 57 -0.65 -17.17 2.72
CA ALA A 57 -1.69 -18.16 2.41
C ALA A 57 -1.36 -18.99 1.15
N ILE A 58 -0.79 -18.36 0.11
CA ILE A 58 -0.31 -19.04 -1.10
C ILE A 58 0.82 -20.02 -0.79
N ASP A 59 1.80 -19.59 0.01
CA ASP A 59 2.91 -20.45 0.45
C ASP A 59 2.39 -21.68 1.20
N HIS A 60 1.44 -21.47 2.12
CA HIS A 60 0.81 -22.56 2.86
C HIS A 60 0.07 -23.55 1.94
N SER A 61 -0.72 -23.04 1.00
CA SER A 61 -1.43 -23.88 0.02
C SER A 61 -0.49 -24.65 -0.88
N THR A 62 0.58 -24.01 -1.35
CA THR A 62 1.61 -24.64 -2.18
C THR A 62 2.27 -25.78 -1.42
N ALA A 63 2.66 -25.56 -0.16
CA ALA A 63 3.23 -26.62 0.68
C ALA A 63 2.26 -27.79 0.93
N SER A 64 0.96 -27.51 1.04
CA SER A 64 -0.07 -28.55 1.20
C SER A 64 -0.29 -29.35 -0.10
N VAL A 65 -0.31 -28.68 -1.26
CA VAL A 65 -0.37 -29.34 -2.58
C VAL A 65 0.86 -30.21 -2.79
N THR A 66 2.06 -29.70 -2.54
CA THR A 66 3.31 -30.46 -2.68
C THR A 66 3.26 -31.73 -1.84
N ARG A 67 2.92 -31.63 -0.55
CA ARG A 67 2.78 -32.82 0.33
C ARG A 67 1.77 -33.84 -0.20
N THR A 68 0.67 -33.37 -0.78
CA THR A 68 -0.36 -34.23 -1.35
C THR A 68 0.13 -34.97 -2.59
N VAL A 69 0.83 -34.28 -3.48
CA VAL A 69 1.33 -34.86 -4.75
C VAL A 69 2.53 -35.78 -4.52
N THR A 70 3.33 -35.54 -3.48
CA THR A 70 4.48 -36.39 -3.12
C THR A 70 4.12 -37.52 -2.16
N ALA A 71 2.86 -37.65 -1.74
CA ALA A 71 2.44 -38.67 -0.79
C ALA A 71 2.66 -40.08 -1.37
N GLY A 72 3.32 -40.94 -0.59
CA GLY A 72 3.58 -42.32 -0.96
C GLY A 72 2.31 -43.19 -0.93
N PRO A 73 2.35 -44.40 -1.52
CA PRO A 73 1.25 -45.35 -1.43
C PRO A 73 0.91 -45.67 0.05
N GLY A 74 -0.34 -45.42 0.44
CA GLY A 74 -0.82 -45.64 1.82
C GLY A 74 -0.73 -44.41 2.74
N GLU A 75 -0.11 -43.31 2.29
CA GLU A 75 -0.11 -42.05 3.02
C GLU A 75 -1.40 -41.26 2.76
N ARG A 76 -1.86 -40.48 3.75
CA ARG A 76 -3.04 -39.62 3.61
C ARG A 76 -2.73 -38.43 2.71
N ALA A 77 -3.17 -38.50 1.46
CA ALA A 77 -3.28 -37.32 0.59
C ALA A 77 -4.32 -36.33 1.18
N HIS A 78 -3.97 -35.04 1.28
CA HIS A 78 -4.93 -33.99 1.64
C HIS A 78 -5.80 -33.61 0.43
N SER A 79 -6.92 -32.93 0.67
CA SER A 79 -7.95 -32.75 -0.37
C SER A 79 -7.47 -31.96 -1.60
N LEU A 80 -7.95 -32.35 -2.78
CA LEU A 80 -7.72 -31.68 -4.07
C LEU A 80 -8.27 -30.24 -4.12
N ASN A 81 -9.12 -29.84 -3.16
CA ASN A 81 -9.63 -28.46 -3.04
C ASN A 81 -8.50 -27.42 -2.93
N THR A 82 -7.35 -27.83 -2.41
CA THR A 82 -6.17 -26.97 -2.23
C THR A 82 -5.64 -26.40 -3.55
N LEU A 83 -5.77 -27.13 -4.67
CA LEU A 83 -5.37 -26.63 -5.99
C LEU A 83 -6.29 -25.50 -6.48
N GLY A 84 -7.61 -25.67 -6.30
CA GLY A 84 -8.59 -24.64 -6.65
C GLY A 84 -8.42 -23.38 -5.81
N GLU A 85 -8.17 -23.54 -4.51
CA GLU A 85 -7.84 -22.42 -3.62
C GLU A 85 -6.54 -21.72 -4.04
N LEU A 86 -5.50 -22.47 -4.41
CA LEU A 86 -4.23 -21.91 -4.86
C LEU A 86 -4.40 -21.09 -6.14
N GLN A 87 -5.13 -21.62 -7.13
CA GLN A 87 -5.41 -20.90 -8.38
C GLN A 87 -6.19 -19.61 -8.14
N ALA A 88 -7.25 -19.66 -7.31
CA ALA A 88 -8.03 -18.47 -6.98
C ALA A 88 -7.21 -17.42 -6.20
N ARG A 89 -6.35 -17.86 -5.27
CA ARG A 89 -5.45 -16.97 -4.52
C ARG A 89 -4.41 -16.32 -5.43
N GLY A 90 -3.87 -17.04 -6.42
CA GLY A 90 -2.95 -16.49 -7.42
C GLY A 90 -3.55 -15.32 -8.19
N SER A 91 -4.73 -15.49 -8.79
CA SER A 91 -5.38 -14.39 -9.54
C SER A 91 -5.74 -13.19 -8.65
N ARG A 92 -6.15 -13.43 -7.40
CA ARG A 92 -6.39 -12.36 -6.43
C ARG A 92 -5.10 -11.61 -6.08
N PHE A 93 -3.98 -12.31 -5.98
CA PHE A 93 -2.68 -11.72 -5.69
C PHE A 93 -2.23 -10.79 -6.81
N ASP A 94 -2.35 -11.22 -8.07
CA ASP A 94 -2.03 -10.39 -9.24
C ASP A 94 -2.89 -9.11 -9.29
N ALA A 95 -4.20 -9.23 -9.04
CA ALA A 95 -5.09 -8.08 -8.96
C ALA A 95 -4.69 -7.12 -7.83
N LEU A 96 -4.30 -7.63 -6.66
CA LEU A 96 -3.84 -6.81 -5.55
C LEU A 96 -2.50 -6.13 -5.82
N ILE A 97 -1.60 -6.74 -6.60
CA ILE A 97 -0.37 -6.07 -7.07
C ILE A 97 -0.73 -4.85 -7.92
N ALA A 98 -1.67 -5.00 -8.86
CA ALA A 98 -2.12 -3.90 -9.71
C ALA A 98 -2.76 -2.77 -8.88
N VAL A 99 -3.60 -3.12 -7.90
CA VAL A 99 -4.18 -2.14 -6.96
C VAL A 99 -3.09 -1.44 -6.17
N ARG A 100 -2.12 -2.17 -5.60
CA ARG A 100 -0.99 -1.58 -4.87
C ARG A 100 -0.19 -0.60 -5.74
N ALA A 101 0.06 -0.95 -7.00
CA ALA A 101 0.76 -0.06 -7.93
C ALA A 101 -0.03 1.25 -8.14
N ALA A 102 -1.34 1.17 -8.40
CA ALA A 102 -2.19 2.33 -8.55
C ALA A 102 -2.25 3.22 -7.29
N CYS A 103 -2.31 2.60 -6.09
CA CYS A 103 -2.27 3.34 -4.83
C CYS A 103 -0.94 4.08 -4.63
N ILE A 104 0.18 3.45 -5.00
CA ILE A 104 1.51 4.08 -4.94
C ILE A 104 1.58 5.27 -5.91
N ASP A 105 1.05 5.14 -7.12
CA ASP A 105 1.05 6.24 -8.09
C ASP A 105 0.16 7.40 -7.65
N HIS A 106 -1.00 7.11 -7.05
CA HIS A 106 -1.83 8.14 -6.42
C HIS A 106 -1.10 8.87 -5.28
N LEU A 107 -0.38 8.12 -4.42
CA LEU A 107 0.45 8.72 -3.36
C LEU A 107 1.54 9.63 -3.93
N LYS A 108 2.24 9.21 -5.00
CA LYS A 108 3.26 10.04 -5.66
C LYS A 108 2.67 11.35 -6.17
N GLU A 109 1.49 11.30 -6.77
CA GLU A 109 0.83 12.50 -7.30
C GLU A 109 0.43 13.48 -6.20
N LEU A 110 -0.11 12.97 -5.09
CA LEU A 110 -0.41 13.80 -3.93
C LEU A 110 0.84 14.42 -3.30
N VAL A 111 1.96 13.69 -3.27
CA VAL A 111 3.24 14.23 -2.80
C VAL A 111 3.74 15.33 -3.73
N ARG A 112 3.60 15.17 -5.06
CA ARG A 112 3.94 16.25 -6.00
C ARG A 112 3.08 17.48 -5.74
N LEU A 113 1.76 17.32 -5.61
CA LEU A 113 0.85 18.43 -5.28
C LEU A 113 1.26 19.12 -3.98
N TRP A 114 1.60 18.35 -2.96
CA TRP A 114 2.09 18.87 -1.69
C TRP A 114 3.35 19.73 -1.83
N GLN A 115 4.31 19.32 -2.65
CA GLN A 115 5.54 20.08 -2.90
C GLN A 115 5.30 21.41 -3.63
N HIS A 116 4.17 21.55 -4.33
CA HIS A 116 3.79 22.78 -5.03
C HIS A 116 2.84 23.67 -4.20
N LEU A 117 2.48 23.26 -2.97
CA LEU A 117 1.73 24.13 -2.09
C LEU A 117 2.60 25.31 -1.66
N PRO A 118 2.10 26.55 -1.74
CA PRO A 118 2.85 27.71 -1.30
C PRO A 118 3.18 27.59 0.19
N THR A 119 4.48 27.60 0.49
CA THR A 119 4.99 27.86 1.84
C THR A 119 4.98 29.37 2.06
N ASP A 120 4.32 29.84 3.12
CA ASP A 120 4.26 31.28 3.47
C ASP A 120 5.67 31.89 3.45
N GLY A 121 5.89 32.77 2.47
CA GLY A 121 7.18 33.37 2.12
C GLY A 121 7.12 34.07 0.76
N ASP A 122 6.32 33.56 -0.18
CA ASP A 122 6.13 34.13 -1.52
C ASP A 122 4.93 35.10 -1.60
N THR A 123 4.74 35.95 -0.60
CA THR A 123 3.99 37.20 -0.84
C THR A 123 4.93 38.17 -1.52
N PRO A 124 4.78 38.49 -2.82
CA PRO A 124 5.57 39.55 -3.44
C PRO A 124 5.25 40.85 -2.71
N THR A 125 6.23 41.36 -1.97
CA THR A 125 6.20 42.68 -1.37
C THR A 125 6.04 43.67 -2.51
N THR A 126 4.81 44.12 -2.73
CA THR A 126 4.52 45.12 -3.76
C THR A 126 5.08 46.44 -3.22
N THR A 127 6.08 46.95 -3.93
CA THR A 127 6.76 48.23 -3.65
C THR A 127 5.84 49.40 -4.00
#